data_AF-A0A536MQN9-F1
#
_entry.id   AF-A0A536MQN9-F1
#
_cell.length_a   1.000
_cell.length_b   1.000
_cell.length_c   1.000
_cell.angle_alpha   90.00
_cell.angle_beta   90.00
_cell.angle_gamma   90.00
#
_symmetry.space_group_name_H-M   'P 1'
#
loop_
_entity.id
_entity.type
_entity.pdbx_description
1 polymer ?
#
loop_
_entity_poly.entity_id
_entity_poly.type
_entity_poly.pdbx_seq_one_letter_code
_entity_poly.pdbx_strand_id
1 'polypeptide(L)'
;MPNVREVRTAAQADQEDVFFGQTVIMWARWSVIVAGIMLVLWTSTNVSLLTQTMPFFLVLMAVNFFLHGRYVMGSPLNRTIVTVASVIDLVLITAIVVLWPGAHGLNNQFYVLYFPVVFAFALVFTRKIEVAYTGLAMLAYALACLLTGTVPLDLGNEDKVLVMRLIVIAAMGFLGNYYFRIQRDRLARAARGDRKTLADVRAGLAR
;
A
#
# COMPACT_ATOMS: atom_id res chain seq x y z
N MET A 1 3.90 -22.35 -38.58
CA MET A 1 4.86 -22.47 -37.46
C MET A 1 4.06 -22.58 -36.16
N PRO A 2 4.24 -23.62 -35.35
CA PRO A 2 3.49 -23.77 -34.10
C PRO A 2 4.00 -22.75 -33.09
N ASN A 3 3.12 -21.86 -32.65
CA ASN A 3 3.41 -20.84 -31.66
C ASN A 3 3.66 -21.54 -30.31
N VAL A 4 4.94 -21.75 -29.98
CA VAL A 4 5.38 -22.35 -28.72
C VAL A 4 4.90 -21.41 -27.61
N ARG A 5 3.85 -21.82 -26.88
CA ARG A 5 3.40 -21.11 -25.68
C ARG A 5 4.52 -21.18 -24.66
N GLU A 6 5.33 -20.13 -24.58
CA GLU A 6 6.37 -20.00 -23.56
C GLU A 6 5.77 -20.25 -22.17
N VAL A 7 6.42 -21.12 -21.42
CA VAL A 7 6.14 -21.31 -19.99
C VAL A 7 6.51 -19.99 -19.32
N ARG A 8 5.49 -19.19 -18.98
CA ARG A 8 5.67 -17.88 -18.33
C ARG A 8 6.68 -17.99 -17.19
N THR A 9 7.74 -17.19 -17.25
CA THR A 9 8.75 -17.20 -16.19
C THR A 9 8.19 -16.47 -14.96
N ALA A 10 8.60 -16.86 -13.75
CA ALA A 10 8.16 -16.19 -12.51
C ALA A 10 8.38 -14.66 -12.54
N ALA A 11 9.40 -14.20 -13.25
CA ALA A 11 9.69 -12.78 -13.45
C ALA A 11 8.65 -12.04 -14.31
N GLN A 12 8.06 -12.69 -15.33
CA GLN A 12 7.02 -12.10 -16.17
C GLN A 12 5.70 -12.00 -15.41
N ALA A 13 5.36 -13.00 -14.59
CA ALA A 13 4.17 -12.95 -13.72
C ALA A 13 4.27 -11.82 -12.68
N ASP A 14 5.45 -11.62 -12.08
CA ASP A 14 5.69 -10.50 -11.15
C ASP A 14 5.55 -9.12 -11.83
N GLN A 15 5.91 -8.99 -13.11
CA GLN A 15 5.75 -7.74 -13.86
C GLN A 15 4.29 -7.46 -14.24
N GLU A 16 3.54 -8.49 -14.63
CA GLU A 16 2.09 -8.38 -14.88
C GLU A 16 1.35 -7.94 -13.60
N ASP A 17 1.71 -8.51 -12.44
CA ASP A 17 1.09 -8.14 -11.17
C ASP A 17 1.40 -6.69 -10.75
N VAL A 18 2.62 -6.20 -11.03
CA VAL A 18 2.95 -4.77 -10.87
C VAL A 18 2.09 -3.91 -11.79
N PHE A 19 1.89 -4.32 -13.05
CA PHE A 19 1.10 -3.60 -14.03
C PHE A 19 -0.39 -3.52 -13.65
N PHE A 20 -1.01 -4.63 -13.24
CA PHE A 20 -2.41 -4.65 -12.80
C PHE A 20 -2.60 -3.97 -11.43
N GLY A 21 -1.63 -4.13 -10.53
CA GLY A 21 -1.63 -3.53 -9.20
C GLY A 21 -1.43 -2.01 -9.21
N GLN A 22 -0.90 -1.45 -10.30
CA GLN A 22 -0.56 -0.04 -10.43
C GLN A 22 -1.77 0.88 -10.24
N THR A 23 -2.92 0.53 -10.82
CA THR A 23 -4.16 1.28 -10.65
C THR A 23 -4.61 1.27 -9.19
N VAL A 24 -4.47 0.15 -8.50
CA VAL A 24 -4.90 0.05 -7.09
C VAL A 24 -4.00 0.87 -6.17
N ILE A 25 -2.68 0.82 -6.37
CA ILE A 25 -1.74 1.68 -5.63
C ILE A 25 -2.07 3.16 -5.84
N MET A 26 -2.36 3.54 -7.07
CA MET A 26 -2.71 4.92 -7.39
C MET A 26 -3.96 5.39 -6.64
N TRP A 27 -5.03 4.60 -6.65
CA TRP A 27 -6.25 4.90 -5.90
C TRP A 27 -6.02 4.93 -4.40
N ALA A 28 -5.25 3.98 -3.87
CA ALA A 28 -4.94 3.95 -2.44
C ALA A 28 -4.18 5.20 -1.99
N ARG A 29 -3.25 5.70 -2.79
CA ARG A 29 -2.55 6.95 -2.46
C ARG A 29 -3.46 8.17 -2.54
N TRP A 30 -4.39 8.23 -3.49
CA TRP A 30 -5.43 9.27 -3.48
C TRP A 30 -6.34 9.17 -2.25
N SER A 31 -6.67 7.96 -1.81
CA SER A 31 -7.42 7.75 -0.56
C SER A 31 -6.68 8.28 0.66
N VAL A 32 -5.35 8.16 0.73
CA VAL A 32 -4.52 8.75 1.80
C VAL A 32 -4.63 10.27 1.81
N ILE A 33 -4.52 10.89 0.64
CA ILE A 33 -4.64 12.36 0.51
C ILE A 33 -6.02 12.81 0.98
N VAL A 34 -7.08 12.18 0.45
CA VAL A 34 -8.47 12.55 0.78
C VAL A 34 -8.76 12.33 2.26
N ALA A 35 -8.41 11.16 2.80
CA ALA A 35 -8.62 10.84 4.22
C ALA A 35 -7.84 11.79 5.13
N GLY A 36 -6.59 12.11 4.77
CA GLY A 36 -5.78 13.04 5.52
C GLY A 36 -6.34 14.47 5.48
N ILE A 37 -6.76 14.96 4.32
CA ILE A 37 -7.43 16.27 4.21
C ILE A 37 -8.70 16.30 5.06
N MET A 38 -9.54 15.26 4.99
CA MET A 38 -10.75 15.16 5.82
C MET A 38 -10.41 15.19 7.31
N LEU A 39 -9.40 14.43 7.75
CA LEU A 39 -8.94 14.44 9.14
C LEU A 39 -8.42 15.80 9.58
N VAL A 40 -7.68 16.52 8.73
CA VAL A 40 -7.22 17.89 9.04
C VAL A 40 -8.40 18.83 9.21
N LEU A 41 -9.32 18.84 8.24
CA LEU A 41 -10.49 19.69 8.29
C LEU A 41 -11.37 19.39 9.50
N TRP A 42 -11.44 18.12 9.90
CA TRP A 42 -12.21 17.67 11.06
C TRP A 42 -11.56 18.04 12.40
N THR A 43 -10.23 17.91 12.50
CA THR A 43 -9.49 18.10 13.76
C THR A 43 -9.00 19.53 13.97
N SER A 44 -9.01 20.36 12.93
CA SER A 44 -8.47 21.71 13.02
C SER A 44 -9.40 22.67 13.74
N THR A 45 -8.89 23.25 14.82
CA THR A 45 -9.62 24.24 15.64
C THR A 45 -9.29 25.68 15.25
N ASN A 46 -8.18 25.92 14.53
CA ASN A 46 -7.69 27.25 14.20
C ASN A 46 -7.03 27.28 12.82
N VAL A 47 -7.10 28.43 12.13
CA VAL A 47 -6.50 28.63 10.79
C VAL A 47 -4.99 28.40 10.80
N SER A 48 -4.29 28.76 11.89
CA SER A 48 -2.84 28.54 12.01
C SER A 48 -2.45 27.06 11.91
N LEU A 49 -3.25 26.15 12.48
CA LEU A 49 -2.99 24.71 12.42
C LEU A 49 -3.16 24.19 10.99
N LEU A 50 -4.19 24.65 10.26
CA LEU A 50 -4.35 24.37 8.83
C LEU A 50 -3.13 24.85 8.02
N THR A 51 -2.66 26.08 8.24
CA THR A 51 -1.53 26.63 7.49
C THR A 51 -0.23 25.85 7.75
N GLN A 52 0.03 25.44 8.99
CA GLN A 52 1.23 24.67 9.34
C GLN A 52 1.22 23.23 8.79
N THR A 53 0.04 22.69 8.52
CA THR A 53 -0.12 21.30 8.06
C THR A 53 -0.13 21.17 6.54
N MET A 54 -0.47 22.25 5.82
CA MET A 54 -0.46 22.31 4.35
C MET A 54 0.83 21.79 3.68
N PRO A 55 2.05 22.09 4.17
CA PRO A 55 3.27 21.60 3.53
C PRO A 55 3.35 20.07 3.42
N PHE A 56 2.90 19.32 4.43
CA PHE A 56 2.91 17.84 4.39
C PHE A 56 2.02 17.32 3.26
N PHE A 57 0.81 17.88 3.13
CA PHE A 57 -0.13 17.51 2.08
C PHE A 57 0.32 17.96 0.70
N LEU A 58 0.93 19.14 0.58
CA LEU A 58 1.48 19.62 -0.70
C LEU A 58 2.59 18.71 -1.21
N VAL A 59 3.51 18.27 -0.34
CA VAL A 59 4.55 17.31 -0.71
C VAL A 59 3.94 15.98 -1.13
N LEU A 60 3.00 15.45 -0.33
CA LEU A 60 2.34 14.18 -0.62
C LEU A 60 1.55 14.25 -1.93
N MET A 61 0.82 15.35 -2.18
CA MET A 61 0.11 15.62 -3.42
C MET A 61 1.05 15.77 -4.61
N ALA A 62 2.15 16.52 -4.49
CA ALA A 62 3.10 16.73 -5.59
C ALA A 62 3.75 15.40 -6.04
N VAL A 63 4.21 14.57 -5.09
CA VAL A 63 4.77 13.24 -5.37
C VAL A 63 3.70 12.35 -6.02
N ASN A 64 2.47 12.38 -5.51
CA ASN A 64 1.36 11.62 -6.07
C ASN A 64 0.98 12.04 -7.49
N PHE A 65 0.88 13.34 -7.71
CA PHE A 65 0.50 13.91 -8.99
C PHE A 65 1.56 13.62 -10.06
N PHE A 66 2.85 13.70 -9.71
CA PHE A 66 3.93 13.34 -10.62
C PHE A 66 3.85 11.87 -11.06
N LEU A 67 3.64 10.95 -10.13
CA LEU A 67 3.53 9.52 -10.43
C LEU A 67 2.25 9.20 -11.22
N HIS A 68 1.15 9.86 -10.90
CA HIS A 68 -0.10 9.76 -11.65
C HIS A 68 0.05 10.29 -13.09
N GLY A 69 0.65 11.46 -13.26
CA GLY A 69 0.92 12.04 -14.57
C GLY A 69 1.79 11.12 -15.44
N ARG A 70 2.83 10.53 -14.85
CA ARG A 70 3.70 9.56 -15.54
C ARG A 70 2.92 8.32 -16.01
N TYR A 71 2.00 7.82 -15.20
CA TYR A 71 1.11 6.72 -15.59
C TYR A 71 0.20 7.09 -16.75
N VAL A 72 -0.48 8.24 -16.66
CA VAL A 72 -1.41 8.73 -17.71
C VAL A 72 -0.68 8.94 -19.04
N MET A 73 0.59 9.34 -19.00
CA MET A 73 1.45 9.47 -20.18
C MET A 73 1.92 8.13 -20.77
N GLY A 74 1.37 6.99 -20.32
CA GLY A 74 1.67 5.68 -20.88
C GLY A 74 3.07 5.16 -20.56
N SER A 75 3.81 5.82 -19.66
CA SER A 75 5.12 5.34 -19.21
C SER A 75 4.92 4.28 -18.12
N PRO A 76 5.23 2.99 -18.38
CA PRO A 76 5.04 1.95 -17.37
C PRO A 76 5.88 2.26 -16.14
N LEU A 77 5.24 2.29 -14.97
CA LEU A 77 5.94 2.48 -13.70
C LEU A 77 6.67 1.18 -13.40
N ASN A 78 8.00 1.23 -13.44
CA ASN A 78 8.79 0.07 -13.05
C ASN A 78 8.60 -0.23 -11.55
N ARG A 79 8.86 -1.48 -11.16
CA ARG A 79 8.78 -1.94 -9.76
C ARG A 79 9.54 -1.02 -8.80
N THR A 80 10.72 -0.55 -9.22
CA THR A 80 11.59 0.33 -8.44
C THR A 80 10.91 1.65 -8.09
N ILE A 81 10.27 2.33 -9.04
CA ILE A 81 9.60 3.61 -8.79
C ILE A 81 8.42 3.40 -7.84
N VAL A 82 7.66 2.31 -8.00
CA VAL A 82 6.53 1.98 -7.10
C VAL A 82 7.03 1.72 -5.68
N THR A 83 8.14 0.99 -5.52
CA THR A 83 8.74 0.74 -4.20
C THR A 83 9.25 2.04 -3.56
N VAL A 84 9.99 2.86 -4.30
CA VAL A 84 10.50 4.15 -3.80
C VAL A 84 9.36 5.07 -3.41
N ALA A 85 8.32 5.16 -4.23
CA ALA A 85 7.11 5.93 -3.95
C ALA A 85 6.43 5.48 -2.64
N SER A 86 6.32 4.17 -2.42
CA SER A 86 5.72 3.62 -1.20
C SER A 86 6.57 3.93 0.04
N VAL A 87 7.90 3.84 -0.07
CA VAL A 87 8.82 4.25 1.00
C VAL A 87 8.68 5.74 1.32
N ILE A 88 8.54 6.60 0.30
CA ILE A 88 8.29 8.03 0.49
C ILE A 88 6.98 8.26 1.24
N ASP A 89 5.89 7.57 0.88
CA ASP A 89 4.62 7.70 1.60
C ASP A 89 4.79 7.29 3.07
N LEU A 90 5.50 6.19 3.32
CA LEU A 90 5.75 5.72 4.67
C LEU A 90 6.52 6.77 5.50
N VAL A 91 7.58 7.35 4.93
CA VAL A 91 8.37 8.40 5.57
C VAL A 91 7.52 9.64 5.83
N LEU A 92 6.71 10.07 4.87
CA LEU A 92 5.83 11.23 5.02
C LEU A 92 4.75 11.01 6.10
N ILE A 93 4.11 9.84 6.12
CA ILE A 93 3.13 9.50 7.15
C ILE A 93 3.80 9.43 8.54
N THR A 94 5.01 8.87 8.61
CA THR A 94 5.78 8.84 9.86
C THR A 94 6.13 10.25 10.32
N ALA A 95 6.55 11.12 9.40
CA ALA A 95 6.82 12.53 9.68
C ALA A 95 5.57 13.26 10.16
N ILE A 96 4.39 12.98 9.57
CA ILE A 96 3.11 13.49 10.06
C ILE A 96 2.90 13.03 11.51
N VAL A 97 3.06 11.75 11.84
CA VAL A 97 2.86 11.26 13.21
C VAL A 97 3.81 11.91 14.23
N VAL A 98 5.05 12.19 13.84
CA VAL A 98 6.08 12.76 14.74
C VAL A 98 6.00 14.28 14.84
N LEU A 99 5.76 14.98 13.74
CA LEU A 99 5.93 16.44 13.64
C LEU A 99 4.60 17.21 13.66
N TRP A 100 3.46 16.53 13.81
CA TRP A 100 2.15 17.17 13.75
C TRP A 100 1.91 18.20 14.86
N PRO A 101 1.66 19.49 14.57
CA PRO A 101 1.65 20.54 15.60
C PRO A 101 0.60 20.38 16.72
N GLY A 102 -0.43 19.55 16.53
CA GLY A 102 -1.49 19.35 17.52
C GLY A 102 -1.28 18.17 18.48
N ALA A 103 -0.87 17.01 17.95
CA ALA A 103 -0.76 15.78 18.71
C ALA A 103 0.26 14.86 18.06
N HIS A 104 1.14 14.28 18.84
CA HIS A 104 2.25 13.47 18.33
C HIS A 104 2.12 12.00 18.78
N GLY A 105 2.78 11.09 18.07
CA GLY A 105 2.91 9.69 18.47
C GLY A 105 1.58 8.98 18.67
N LEU A 106 1.36 8.43 19.87
CA LEU A 106 0.14 7.68 20.20
C LEU A 106 -1.13 8.55 20.21
N ASN A 107 -1.00 9.83 20.51
CA ASN A 107 -2.13 10.77 20.54
C ASN A 107 -2.52 11.26 19.13
N ASN A 108 -1.68 10.97 18.13
CA ASN A 108 -1.92 11.37 16.75
C ASN A 108 -2.88 10.37 16.06
N GLN A 109 -3.99 10.87 15.51
CA GLN A 109 -5.00 10.07 14.78
C GLN A 109 -4.59 9.74 13.33
N PHE A 110 -3.60 10.41 12.76
CA PHE A 110 -3.13 10.20 11.40
C PHE A 110 -2.38 8.87 11.21
N TYR A 111 -2.18 8.07 12.26
CA TYR A 111 -1.71 6.69 12.14
C TYR A 111 -2.63 5.81 11.25
N VAL A 112 -3.89 6.19 11.08
CA VAL A 112 -4.83 5.50 10.17
C VAL A 112 -4.35 5.57 8.71
N LEU A 113 -3.53 6.56 8.34
CA LEU A 113 -2.99 6.69 6.98
C LEU A 113 -2.02 5.57 6.59
N TYR A 114 -1.43 4.84 7.56
CA TYR A 114 -0.62 3.66 7.26
C TYR A 114 -1.46 2.54 6.62
N PHE A 115 -2.76 2.46 6.93
CA PHE A 115 -3.62 1.34 6.51
C PHE A 115 -3.78 1.22 4.99
N PRO A 116 -4.25 2.25 4.26
CA PRO A 116 -4.38 2.16 2.81
C PRO A 116 -3.04 1.96 2.10
N VAL A 117 -1.94 2.53 2.62
CA VAL A 117 -0.60 2.38 2.02
C VAL A 117 -0.09 0.94 2.16
N VAL A 118 -0.14 0.38 3.37
CA VAL A 118 0.27 -1.01 3.62
C VAL A 118 -0.59 -1.99 2.83
N PHE A 119 -1.91 -1.78 2.83
CA PHE A 119 -2.85 -2.60 2.08
C PHE A 119 -2.56 -2.57 0.57
N ALA A 120 -2.35 -1.38 0.00
CA ALA A 120 -2.09 -1.25 -1.42
C ALA A 120 -0.75 -1.86 -1.83
N PHE A 121 0.29 -1.68 -1.01
CA PHE A 121 1.57 -2.33 -1.23
C PHE A 121 1.42 -3.86 -1.26
N ALA A 122 0.62 -4.40 -0.35
CA ALA A 122 0.35 -5.84 -0.26
C ALA A 122 -0.41 -6.43 -1.46
N LEU A 123 -1.09 -5.61 -2.25
CA LEU A 123 -1.81 -6.04 -3.45
C LEU A 123 -0.92 -6.19 -4.69
N VAL A 124 0.29 -5.62 -4.66
CA VAL A 124 1.14 -5.50 -5.85
C VAL A 124 2.42 -6.31 -5.72
N PHE A 125 2.92 -6.45 -4.49
CA PHE A 125 4.19 -7.12 -4.24
C PHE A 125 3.97 -8.55 -3.73
N THR A 126 4.94 -9.42 -4.06
CA THR A 126 5.00 -10.79 -3.52
C THR A 126 5.08 -10.78 -1.99
N ARG A 127 4.52 -11.82 -1.35
CA ARG A 127 4.47 -12.03 0.10
C ARG A 127 5.77 -11.68 0.86
N LYS A 128 6.95 -12.03 0.33
CA LYS A 128 8.22 -11.76 1.02
C LYS A 128 8.50 -10.26 1.18
N ILE A 129 8.23 -9.49 0.14
CA ILE A 129 8.48 -8.04 0.12
C ILE A 129 7.37 -7.31 0.87
N GLU A 130 6.13 -7.76 0.73
CA GLU A 130 5.00 -7.25 1.49
C GLU A 130 5.22 -7.39 3.00
N VAL A 131 5.57 -8.58 3.50
CA VAL A 131 5.84 -8.80 4.93
C VAL A 131 6.97 -7.89 5.43
N ALA A 132 8.02 -7.71 4.62
CA ALA A 132 9.11 -6.81 4.97
C ALA A 132 8.64 -5.35 5.06
N TYR A 133 7.80 -4.90 4.13
CA TYR A 133 7.24 -3.55 4.12
C TYR A 133 6.26 -3.30 5.27
N THR A 134 5.37 -4.26 5.55
CA THR A 134 4.45 -4.21 6.69
C THR A 134 5.23 -4.18 8.00
N GLY A 135 6.27 -4.99 8.14
CA GLY A 135 7.19 -4.95 9.29
C GLY A 135 7.91 -3.61 9.42
N LEU A 136 8.39 -3.04 8.31
CA LEU A 136 8.99 -1.71 8.28
C LEU A 136 7.99 -0.63 8.73
N ALA A 137 6.74 -0.72 8.30
CA ALA A 137 5.69 0.23 8.69
C ALA A 137 5.36 0.14 10.18
N MET A 138 5.27 -1.08 10.72
CA MET A 138 5.11 -1.32 12.16
C MET A 138 6.27 -0.74 12.96
N LEU A 139 7.51 -0.98 12.52
CA LEU A 139 8.71 -0.44 13.16
C LEU A 139 8.76 1.08 13.09
N ALA A 140 8.43 1.68 11.94
CA ALA A 140 8.39 3.14 11.77
C ALA A 140 7.36 3.77 12.72
N TYR A 141 6.17 3.18 12.84
CA TYR A 141 5.15 3.67 13.76
C TYR A 141 5.54 3.49 15.23
N ALA A 142 6.06 2.32 15.62
CA ALA A 142 6.52 2.07 16.98
C ALA A 142 7.65 3.03 17.37
N LEU A 143 8.64 3.21 16.49
CA LEU A 143 9.74 4.15 16.71
C LEU A 143 9.25 5.59 16.79
N ALA A 144 8.28 6.00 15.96
CA ALA A 144 7.66 7.32 16.06
C ALA A 144 7.04 7.54 17.45
N CYS A 145 6.29 6.57 17.98
CA CYS A 145 5.69 6.66 19.30
C CYS A 145 6.72 6.70 20.45
N LEU A 146 7.85 6.00 20.31
CA LEU A 146 8.96 6.01 21.25
C LEU A 146 9.73 7.33 21.22
N LEU A 147 10.05 7.84 20.02
CA LEU A 147 10.76 9.11 19.83
C LEU A 147 9.97 10.31 20.36
N THR A 148 8.64 10.25 20.30
CA THR A 148 7.76 11.30 20.86
C THR A 148 7.53 11.14 22.36
N GLY A 149 8.08 10.10 23.01
CA GLY A 149 7.91 9.85 24.46
C GLY A 149 6.48 9.49 24.87
N THR A 150 5.64 9.07 23.93
CA THR A 150 4.21 8.79 24.18
C THR A 150 3.93 7.39 24.69
N VAL A 151 4.97 6.55 24.80
CA VAL A 151 4.88 5.15 25.20
C VAL A 151 5.93 4.91 26.30
N PRO A 152 5.52 4.76 27.57
CA PRO A 152 6.43 4.60 28.70
C PRO A 152 7.05 3.20 28.83
N LEU A 153 6.57 2.18 28.08
CA LEU A 153 7.04 0.78 28.15
C LEU A 153 6.89 0.15 29.55
N ASP A 154 5.79 0.45 30.23
CA ASP A 154 5.46 -0.02 31.57
C ASP A 154 4.34 -1.09 31.60
N LEU A 155 3.92 -1.58 30.44
CA LEU A 155 2.76 -2.47 30.22
C LEU A 155 1.42 -1.83 30.62
N GLY A 156 1.37 -0.49 30.65
CA GLY A 156 0.18 0.32 30.90
C GLY A 156 -0.87 0.27 29.79
N ASN A 157 -1.80 1.23 29.82
CA ASN A 157 -2.88 1.29 28.83
C ASN A 157 -2.37 1.78 27.47
N GLU A 158 -1.37 2.65 27.47
CA GLU A 158 -0.70 3.23 26.32
C GLU A 158 -0.01 2.15 25.48
N ASP A 159 0.67 1.22 26.15
CA ASP A 159 1.30 0.06 25.53
C ASP A 159 0.26 -0.85 24.85
N LYS A 160 -0.89 -1.06 25.48
CA LYS A 160 -2.01 -1.83 24.87
C LYS A 160 -2.54 -1.15 23.62
N VAL A 161 -2.66 0.19 23.63
CA VAL A 161 -3.10 0.95 22.45
C VAL A 161 -2.07 0.85 21.33
N LEU A 162 -0.76 0.93 21.65
CA LEU A 162 0.30 0.71 20.66
C LEU A 162 0.18 -0.67 20.03
N VAL A 163 0.08 -1.73 20.84
CA VAL A 163 -0.06 -3.11 20.37
C VAL A 163 -1.30 -3.28 19.50
N MET A 164 -2.44 -2.73 19.91
CA MET A 164 -3.67 -2.76 19.11
C MET A 164 -3.45 -2.13 17.73
N ARG A 165 -2.84 -0.94 17.66
CA ARG A 165 -2.59 -0.24 16.39
C ARG A 165 -1.62 -1.02 15.50
N LEU A 166 -0.57 -1.62 16.08
CA LEU A 166 0.37 -2.48 15.36
C LEU A 166 -0.31 -3.74 14.80
N ILE A 167 -1.22 -4.36 15.56
CA ILE A 167 -2.02 -5.50 15.09
C ILE A 167 -2.89 -5.08 13.90
N VAL A 168 -3.52 -3.91 13.95
CA VAL A 168 -4.36 -3.43 12.83
C VAL A 168 -3.51 -3.15 11.59
N ILE A 169 -2.33 -2.53 11.73
CA ILE A 169 -1.38 -2.35 10.61
C ILE A 169 -1.01 -3.71 9.99
N ALA A 170 -0.66 -4.70 10.83
CA ALA A 170 -0.35 -6.04 10.38
C ALA A 170 -1.55 -6.72 9.68
N ALA A 171 -2.76 -6.53 10.20
CA ALA A 171 -3.99 -7.04 9.61
C ALA A 171 -4.23 -6.47 8.21
N MET A 172 -3.93 -5.20 7.96
CA MET A 172 -4.05 -4.59 6.64
C MET A 172 -3.09 -5.22 5.61
N GLY A 173 -1.84 -5.46 6.00
CA GLY A 173 -0.87 -6.17 5.14
C GLY A 173 -1.33 -7.60 4.85
N PHE A 174 -1.78 -8.31 5.89
CA PHE A 174 -2.33 -9.65 5.76
C PHE A 174 -3.54 -9.72 4.82
N LEU A 175 -4.49 -8.79 4.97
CA LEU A 175 -5.70 -8.70 4.14
C LEU A 175 -5.37 -8.48 2.67
N GLY A 176 -4.45 -7.56 2.36
CA GLY A 176 -4.01 -7.32 0.98
C GLY A 176 -3.35 -8.55 0.37
N ASN A 177 -2.41 -9.18 1.08
CA ASN A 177 -1.74 -10.39 0.62
C ASN A 177 -2.70 -11.58 0.46
N TYR A 178 -3.69 -11.73 1.36
CA TYR A 178 -4.72 -12.77 1.26
C TYR A 178 -5.61 -12.56 0.03
N TYR A 179 -6.05 -11.33 -0.21
CA TYR A 179 -6.84 -10.98 -1.38
C TYR A 179 -6.09 -11.28 -2.68
N PHE A 180 -4.82 -10.90 -2.75
CA PHE A 180 -3.95 -11.15 -3.89
C PHE A 180 -3.80 -12.66 -4.19
N ARG A 181 -3.66 -13.48 -3.14
CA ARG A 181 -3.62 -14.95 -3.29
C ARG A 181 -4.90 -15.50 -3.92
N ILE A 182 -6.07 -15.04 -3.47
CA ILE A 182 -7.36 -15.47 -4.04
C ILE A 182 -7.43 -15.09 -5.51
N GLN A 183 -6.98 -13.90 -5.90
CA GLN A 183 -6.99 -13.48 -7.30
C GLN A 183 -6.08 -14.37 -8.17
N ARG A 184 -4.85 -14.64 -7.74
CA ARG A 184 -3.94 -15.55 -8.46
C ARG A 184 -4.53 -16.96 -8.59
N ASP A 185 -5.18 -17.48 -7.55
CA ASP A 185 -5.85 -18.78 -7.60
C ASP A 185 -7.01 -18.78 -8.61
N ARG A 186 -7.80 -17.69 -8.70
CA ARG A 186 -8.88 -17.54 -9.68
C ARG A 186 -8.34 -17.47 -11.11
N LEU A 187 -7.31 -16.69 -11.36
CA LEU A 187 -6.64 -16.58 -12.67
C LEU A 187 -6.06 -17.93 -13.12
N ALA A 188 -5.40 -18.66 -12.20
CA ALA A 188 -4.85 -19.98 -12.48
C ALA A 188 -5.93 -21.04 -12.77
N ARG A 189 -7.13 -20.90 -12.23
CA ARG A 189 -8.28 -21.76 -12.55
C ARG A 189 -8.88 -21.41 -13.90
N ALA A 190 -9.08 -20.12 -14.20
CA ALA A 190 -9.59 -19.66 -15.50
C ALA A 190 -8.67 -20.11 -16.66
N ALA A 191 -7.36 -19.92 -16.52
CA ALA A 191 -6.38 -20.33 -17.53
C ALA A 191 -6.26 -21.86 -17.71
N ARG A 192 -6.72 -22.65 -16.72
CA ARG A 192 -6.84 -24.11 -16.83
C ARG A 192 -8.15 -24.52 -17.50
N GLY A 193 -9.25 -23.80 -17.23
CA GLY A 193 -10.54 -23.97 -17.89
C GLY A 193 -10.45 -23.77 -19.40
N ASP A 194 -9.93 -22.62 -19.84
CA ASP A 194 -9.76 -22.31 -21.27
C ASP A 194 -8.90 -23.34 -22.00
N ARG A 195 -7.86 -23.86 -21.33
CA ARG A 195 -6.99 -24.89 -21.91
C ARG A 195 -7.72 -26.20 -22.18
N LYS A 196 -8.63 -26.61 -21.30
CA LYS A 196 -9.45 -27.81 -21.49
C LYS A 196 -10.42 -27.61 -22.65
N THR A 197 -11.14 -26.48 -22.67
CA THR A 197 -12.07 -26.14 -23.75
C THR A 197 -11.40 -26.13 -25.13
N LEU A 198 -10.21 -25.54 -25.25
CA LEU A 198 -9.45 -25.53 -26.50
C LEU A 198 -8.96 -26.92 -26.91
N ALA A 199 -8.58 -27.77 -25.95
CA ALA A 199 -8.19 -29.14 -26.23
C ALA A 199 -9.37 -29.98 -26.74
N ASP A 200 -10.55 -29.80 -26.13
CA ASP A 200 -11.78 -30.51 -26.51
C ASP A 200 -12.25 -30.11 -27.91
N VAL A 201 -12.23 -28.81 -28.24
CA VAL A 201 -12.55 -28.32 -29.59
C VAL A 201 -11.56 -28.87 -30.63
N ARG A 202 -10.26 -28.86 -30.32
CA ARG A 202 -9.24 -29.39 -31.24
C ARG A 202 -9.39 -30.90 -31.47
N ALA A 203 -9.76 -31.65 -30.44
CA ALA A 203 -10.04 -33.08 -30.55
C ALA A 203 -11.29 -33.36 -31.40
N GLY A 204 -12.31 -32.50 -31.31
CA GLY A 204 -13.52 -32.59 -32.14
C GLY A 204 -13.28 -32.30 -33.62
N LEU A 205 -12.36 -31.39 -33.96
CA LEU A 205 -12.01 -31.05 -35.35
C LEU A 205 -11.09 -32.07 -36.05
N ALA A 206 -10.51 -33.02 -35.30
CA ALA A 206 -9.60 -34.04 -35.82
C ALA A 206 -10.30 -35.38 -36.12
N ARG A 207 -11.63 -35.44 -35.97
CA ARG A 207 -12.49 -36.56 -36.35
C ARG A 207 -13.29 -36.19 -37.58
#